data_AF-A0A158IYY4-F1
#
_entry.id   AF-A0A158IYY4-F1
#
_cell.length_a   1.000
_cell.length_b   1.000
_cell.length_c   1.000
_cell.angle_alpha   90.00
_cell.angle_beta   90.00
_cell.angle_gamma   90.00
#
_symmetry.space_group_name_H-M   'P 1'
#
loop_
_entity.id
_entity.type
_entity.pdbx_description
1 polymer ?
#
loop_
_entity_poly.entity_id
_entity_poly.type
_entity_poly.pdbx_seq_one_letter_code
_entity_poly.pdbx_strand_id
1 'polypeptide(L)'
;MSSGEVLFPLSVGATTTYEFAPGRRAIIFLVDATVPLYSVVFGSMKFFANPHQAKQQIDACKKSADLEMPEPSWNWRFDAGFEHSIDGSRKKGWLLTV
;
A
#
# COMPACT_ATOMS: atom_id res chain seq x y z
N MET A 1 16.01 -18.36 8.19
CA MET A 1 15.16 -17.19 8.47
C MET A 1 13.82 -17.44 7.79
N SER A 2 12.73 -17.49 8.54
CA SER A 2 11.41 -17.79 7.97
C SER A 2 11.00 -16.62 7.06
N SER A 3 10.95 -16.84 5.74
CA SER A 3 10.15 -16.01 4.83
C SER A 3 8.69 -16.29 5.15
N GLY A 4 8.18 -15.72 6.25
CA GLY A 4 6.76 -15.74 6.55
C GLY A 4 5.99 -15.02 5.45
N GLU A 5 4.78 -15.46 5.17
CA GLU A 5 3.88 -14.74 4.27
C GLU A 5 3.57 -13.35 4.85
N VAL A 6 3.49 -12.33 3.98
CA VAL A 6 3.07 -10.99 4.39
C VAL A 6 1.60 -11.07 4.82
N LEU A 7 1.35 -10.83 6.11
CA LEU A 7 -0.01 -10.72 6.65
C LEU A 7 -0.53 -9.31 6.46
N PHE A 8 -1.78 -9.20 6.03
CA PHE A 8 -2.44 -7.91 5.82
C PHE A 8 -3.48 -7.67 6.93
N PRO A 9 -3.54 -6.46 7.50
CA PRO A 9 -4.55 -6.13 8.50
C PRO A 9 -5.96 -6.20 7.89
N LEU A 10 -6.90 -6.80 8.61
CA LEU A 10 -8.28 -7.02 8.12
C LEU A 10 -9.28 -5.93 8.53
N SER A 11 -8.87 -5.00 9.39
CA SER A 11 -9.72 -3.91 9.88
C SER A 11 -9.04 -2.55 9.73
N VAL A 12 -9.84 -1.52 9.46
CA VAL A 12 -9.34 -0.15 9.30
C VAL A 12 -8.74 0.32 10.61
N GLY A 13 -7.53 0.88 10.54
CA GLY A 13 -6.75 1.26 11.72
C GLY A 13 -5.92 0.13 12.33
N ALA A 14 -6.12 -1.13 11.93
CA ALA A 14 -5.18 -2.19 12.29
C ALA A 14 -3.88 -2.06 11.50
N THR A 15 -2.80 -2.51 12.14
CA THR A 15 -1.44 -2.40 11.63
C THR A 15 -0.76 -3.76 11.64
N THR A 16 -0.01 -4.06 10.60
CA THR A 16 0.92 -5.19 10.58
C THR A 16 2.33 -4.68 10.32
N THR A 17 3.27 -5.12 11.14
CA THR A 17 4.71 -4.89 10.89
C THR A 17 5.29 -6.18 10.33
N TYR A 18 5.89 -6.10 9.15
CA TYR A 18 6.53 -7.23 8.48
C TYR A 18 8.02 -6.96 8.32
N GLU A 19 8.85 -7.71 9.05
CA GLU A 19 10.30 -7.66 8.95
C GLU A 19 10.78 -8.74 7.96
N PHE A 20 11.47 -8.31 6.91
CA PHE A 20 11.95 -9.21 5.84
C PHE A 20 13.48 -9.35 5.79
N ALA A 21 14.20 -8.47 6.49
CA ALA A 21 15.63 -8.58 6.76
C ALA A 21 15.93 -7.83 8.07
N PRO A 22 17.06 -8.10 8.77
CA PRO A 22 17.37 -7.45 10.03
C PRO A 22 17.30 -5.92 9.95
N GLY A 23 16.40 -5.32 10.72
CA GLY A 23 16.20 -3.86 10.73
C GLY A 23 15.46 -3.29 9.51
N ARG A 24 15.03 -4.14 8.57
CA ARG A 24 14.24 -3.77 7.39
C ARG A 24 12.82 -4.28 7.56
N ARG A 25 11.92 -3.35 7.91
CA ARG A 25 10.51 -3.63 8.15
C ARG A 25 9.61 -2.75 7.30
N ALA A 26 8.56 -3.35 6.77
CA ALA A 26 7.42 -2.64 6.19
C ALA A 26 6.31 -2.57 7.24
N ILE A 27 5.70 -1.39 7.39
CA ILE A 27 4.52 -1.19 8.23
C ILE A 27 3.31 -1.00 7.32
N ILE A 28 2.29 -1.83 7.50
CA ILE A 28 1.13 -1.93 6.61
C ILE A 28 -0.12 -1.58 7.42
N PHE A 29 -0.88 -0.60 6.94
CA PHE A 29 -2.12 -0.13 7.56
C PHE A 29 -3.27 -0.28 6.57
N LEU A 30 -4.41 -0.83 7.00
CA LEU A 30 -5.61 -0.85 6.14
C LEU A 30 -6.22 0.56 6.09
N VAL A 31 -6.37 1.09 4.88
CA VAL A 31 -6.92 2.43 4.60
C VAL A 31 -8.40 2.31 4.22
N ASP A 32 -8.72 1.36 3.35
CA ASP A 32 -10.07 1.12 2.87
C ASP A 32 -10.27 -0.39 2.71
N ALA A 33 -11.35 -0.93 3.28
CA ALA A 33 -11.68 -2.35 3.20
C ALA A 33 -12.52 -2.69 1.96
N THR A 34 -13.21 -1.70 1.37
CA THR A 34 -14.09 -1.89 0.21
C THR A 34 -13.28 -2.10 -1.07
N VAL A 35 -12.16 -1.40 -1.16
CA VAL A 35 -11.08 -1.64 -2.10
C VAL A 35 -9.89 -1.93 -1.20
N PRO A 36 -9.45 -3.19 -1.01
CA PRO A 36 -8.49 -3.57 0.02
C PRO A 36 -7.16 -2.85 -0.22
N LEU A 37 -7.08 -1.64 0.32
CA LEU A 37 -6.06 -0.64 0.01
C LEU A 37 -5.34 -0.35 1.30
N TYR A 38 -4.02 -0.38 1.21
CA TYR A 38 -3.14 -0.29 2.35
C TYR A 38 -2.21 0.89 2.18
N SER A 39 -1.92 1.59 3.28
CA SER A 39 -0.77 2.46 3.37
C SER A 39 0.42 1.60 3.78
N VAL A 40 1.44 1.54 2.93
CA VAL A 40 2.69 0.85 3.21
C VAL A 40 3.76 1.90 3.52
N VAL A 41 4.47 1.70 4.63
CA VAL A 41 5.56 2.58 5.08
C VAL A 41 6.84 1.77 5.18
N PHE A 42 7.89 2.24 4.53
CA PHE A 42 9.24 1.66 4.58
C PHE A 42 10.28 2.78 4.69
N GLY A 43 10.98 2.87 5.82
CA GLY A 43 11.87 4.00 6.08
C GLY A 43 11.11 5.33 6.01
N SER A 44 11.54 6.22 5.11
CA SER A 44 10.85 7.50 4.79
C SER A 44 9.81 7.37 3.69
N MET A 45 9.78 6.26 2.95
CA MET A 45 8.86 6.05 1.83
C MET A 45 7.47 5.65 2.36
N LYS A 46 6.44 6.26 1.78
CA LYS A 46 5.04 5.93 2.03
C LYS A 46 4.28 5.90 0.72
N PHE A 47 3.53 4.83 0.49
CA PHE A 47 2.68 4.70 -0.70
C PHE A 47 1.43 3.89 -0.40
N PHE A 48 0.44 4.02 -1.27
CA PHE A 48 -0.76 3.20 -1.23
C PHE A 48 -0.61 2.01 -2.17
N ALA A 49 -1.10 0.85 -1.74
CA ALA A 49 -1.02 -0.38 -2.50
C ALA A 49 -2.16 -1.33 -2.14
N ASN A 50 -2.62 -2.12 -3.11
CA ASN A 50 -3.40 -3.33 -2.83
C ASN A 50 -2.46 -4.48 -2.35
N PRO A 51 -2.99 -5.66 -1.93
CA PRO A 51 -2.14 -6.74 -1.43
C PRO A 51 -1.09 -7.22 -2.43
N HIS A 52 -1.45 -7.27 -3.71
CA HIS A 52 -0.54 -7.73 -4.76
C HIS A 52 0.62 -6.75 -4.96
N GLN A 53 0.32 -5.46 -5.09
CA GLN A 53 1.27 -4.37 -5.20
C GLN A 53 2.23 -4.30 -3.99
N ALA A 54 1.70 -4.46 -2.78
CA ALA A 54 2.51 -4.48 -1.55
C ALA A 54 3.46 -5.69 -1.53
N LYS A 55 2.97 -6.89 -1.87
CA LYS A 55 3.80 -8.10 -1.98
C LYS A 55 4.90 -7.91 -3.03
N GLN A 56 4.57 -7.40 -4.20
CA GLN A 56 5.53 -7.12 -5.28
C GLN A 56 6.64 -6.16 -4.83
N GLN A 57 6.30 -5.09 -4.10
CA GLN A 57 7.30 -4.14 -3.59
C GLN A 57 8.23 -4.76 -2.55
N ILE A 58 7.66 -5.53 -1.62
CA ILE A 58 8.44 -6.24 -0.61
C ILE A 58 9.38 -7.25 -1.28
N ASP A 59 8.92 -7.97 -2.31
CA ASP A 59 9.74 -8.93 -3.04
C ASP A 59 10.81 -8.26 -3.91
N ALA A 60 10.52 -7.10 -4.49
CA ALA A 60 11.51 -6.29 -5.20
C ALA A 60 12.60 -5.79 -4.23
N CYS A 61 12.19 -5.33 -3.04
CA CYS A 61 13.09 -4.91 -1.97
C CYS A 61 14.00 -6.06 -1.50
N LYS A 62 13.46 -7.27 -1.31
CA LYS A 62 14.24 -8.47 -0.96
C LYS A 62 15.29 -8.87 -2.01
N LYS A 63 15.04 -8.54 -3.29
CA LYS A 63 15.96 -8.81 -4.41
C LYS A 63 16.99 -7.70 -4.62
N SER A 64 16.76 -6.52 -4.05
CA SER A 64 17.69 -5.38 -4.12
C SER A 64 18.92 -5.66 -3.27
N ALA A 65 20.11 -5.38 -3.80
CA ALA A 65 21.38 -5.56 -3.09
C ALA A 65 21.45 -4.74 -1.79
N ASP A 66 20.87 -3.54 -1.82
CA ASP A 66 20.90 -2.58 -0.69
C ASP A 66 19.67 -2.71 0.23
N LEU A 67 18.77 -3.65 -0.06
CA LEU A 67 17.48 -3.82 0.60
C LEU A 67 16.67 -2.52 0.62
N GLU A 68 16.78 -1.75 -0.46
CA GLU A 68 15.98 -0.55 -0.68
C GLU A 68 14.71 -0.89 -1.45
N MET A 69 13.63 -0.21 -1.09
CA MET A 69 12.34 -0.37 -1.75
C MET A 69 12.30 0.58 -2.96
N PRO A 70 12.08 0.06 -4.17
CA PRO A 70 11.99 0.93 -5.34
C PRO A 70 10.72 1.78 -5.28
N GLU A 71 10.76 2.94 -5.93
CA GLU A 71 9.55 3.76 -6.07
C GLU A 71 8.44 2.98 -6.80
N PRO A 72 7.18 3.06 -6.31
CA PRO A 72 6.07 2.40 -6.98
C PRO A 72 5.82 3.04 -8.35
N SER A 73 5.65 2.20 -9.37
CA SER A 73 5.25 2.61 -10.72
C SER A 73 3.75 2.92 -10.82
N TRP A 74 3.10 3.24 -9.70
CA TRP A 74 1.68 3.49 -9.60
C TRP A 74 1.40 4.52 -8.52
N ASN A 75 0.24 5.14 -8.61
CA ASN A 75 -0.25 6.05 -7.59
C ASN A 75 -1.75 5.86 -7.38
N TRP A 76 -2.18 5.76 -6.12
CA TRP A 76 -3.59 5.78 -5.77
C TRP A 76 -4.00 7.17 -5.33
N ARG A 77 -5.09 7.67 -5.91
CA ARG A 77 -5.70 8.96 -5.56
C ARG A 77 -7.13 8.74 -5.13
N PHE A 78 -7.55 9.46 -4.09
CA PHE A 78 -8.95 9.48 -3.70
C PHE A 78 -9.67 10.56 -4.52
N ASP A 79 -10.58 10.13 -5.39
CA ASP A 79 -11.48 11.04 -6.08
C ASP A 79 -12.67 11.33 -5.17
N ALA A 80 -12.69 12.55 -4.66
CA ALA A 80 -13.74 13.05 -3.78
C ALA A 80 -14.97 13.58 -4.56
N GLY A 81 -14.91 13.62 -5.90
CA GLY A 81 -16.02 14.01 -6.77
C GLY A 81 -16.36 15.50 -6.76
N PHE A 82 -15.41 16.37 -6.41
CA PHE A 82 -15.67 17.81 -6.24
C PHE A 82 -15.65 18.63 -7.54
N GLU A 83 -15.14 18.11 -8.65
CA GLU A 83 -14.88 18.97 -9.82
C GLU A 83 -16.14 19.37 -10.59
N HIS A 84 -17.20 18.56 -10.65
CA HIS A 84 -18.43 18.95 -11.37
C HIS A 84 -19.66 18.16 -10.88
N SER A 85 -20.35 18.60 -9.82
CA SER A 85 -21.62 17.95 -9.45
C SER A 85 -22.66 18.92 -8.88
N ILE A 86 -23.26 19.71 -9.77
CA ILE A 86 -24.66 20.19 -9.62
C ILE A 86 -25.64 19.08 -10.12
N ASP A 87 -25.14 17.98 -10.69
CA ASP A 87 -25.89 16.92 -11.38
C ASP A 87 -25.86 15.53 -10.71
N GLY A 88 -25.21 15.37 -9.56
CA GLY A 88 -25.34 14.16 -8.72
C GLY A 88 -24.51 12.96 -9.19
N SER A 89 -23.28 13.19 -9.67
CA SER A 89 -22.39 12.10 -10.05
C SER A 89 -22.00 11.22 -8.83
N ARG A 90 -22.09 9.89 -9.01
CA ARG A 90 -22.17 8.89 -7.92
C ARG A 90 -20.87 8.18 -7.54
N LYS A 91 -19.69 8.57 -8.03
CA LYS A 91 -18.48 7.74 -7.84
C LYS A 91 -17.38 8.45 -7.07
N LYS A 92 -17.57 8.58 -5.75
CA LYS A 92 -16.46 8.82 -4.82
C LYS A 92 -15.70 7.52 -4.62
N GLY A 93 -14.37 7.54 -4.68
CA GLY A 93 -13.59 6.34 -4.44
C GLY A 93 -12.12 6.46 -4.81
N TRP A 94 -11.39 5.38 -4.54
CA TRP A 94 -9.99 5.24 -4.88
C TRP A 94 -9.81 4.93 -6.38
N LEU A 95 -8.95 5.71 -7.02
CA LEU A 95 -8.55 5.54 -8.41
C LEU A 95 -7.07 5.16 -8.48
N LEU A 96 -6.77 4.13 -9.26
CA LEU A 96 -5.40 3.77 -9.63
C LEU A 96 -4.99 4.61 -10.84
N THR A 97 -3.92 5.37 -10.69
CA THR A 97 -3.27 6.15 -11.77
C THR A 97 -1.89 5.56 -12.03
N VAL A 98 -1.50 5.53 -13.30
CA VAL A 98 -0.23 4.97 -13.79
C VAL A 98 0.64 6.10 -14.32
#